data_AF-A0A8H7BLM9-F1
#
_entry.id   AF-A0A8H7BLM9-F1
#
_cell.length_a   1.000
_cell.length_b   1.000
_cell.length_c   1.000
_cell.angle_alpha   90.00
_cell.angle_beta   90.00
_cell.angle_gamma   90.00
#
_symmetry.space_group_name_H-M   'P 1'
#
loop_
_entity.id
_entity.type
_entity.pdbx_description
1 polymer ?
#
loop_
_entity_poly.entity_id
_entity_poly.type
_entity_poly.pdbx_seq_one_letter_code
_entity_poly.pdbx_strand_id
1 'polypeptide(L)'
;MDENNRITITVCGDGGCGKSSITLRLVRSQWTSEYDPTIEDSYSVTRTIDGVPYYLMLTDTAGQEEYRGLWAASNLQSDAFLLVYDITSANSLDALDYFMEMIEMETENRLDNGKIPPIKCVVGNKCDLQGQRVVEAKTGLEWARRRKCGFMETSAREMVNIEETFALLVRRVVEARRLTAGDGPANRTAALPLHSNPNRDPNDYAAHTQNEKDSEDEPKQSFWRKLKCWSVSTPIREQQAKRAIRDTESAEGRMSKPHIEHEEPVQDGLSRTLKDLFAGAVGGVAQVLIGQPFDIVKVRLQTTSQYSGALDAATKIYQNEGALAFYKGTLTPLIGIGACVSVQFGGFHYARRAFEASNEAKTGKGQLSYSQYYAAGAFAGIANTALSSPIEHIRIRLQTQPHGANRLYAGPIDCVRKLTAHQGILGGVYRGTAVTFMREAQAYGCWFTAFEYMMNADAARNNIDRSEISTLKVAAYGGLAGEVLWISSYPFDVIKSKMQSDAFGKEQKYKSMRDCFAKTYRGEGLGGFWRGIGPTLLRAMPVSAGTFATVEVTMRLIS
;
A
#
# COMPACT_ATOMS: atom_id res chain seq x y z
N MET A 1 -13.04 -30.90 6.78
CA MET A 1 -14.09 -30.48 5.83
C MET A 1 -14.12 -31.52 4.74
N ASP A 2 -15.28 -32.13 4.48
CA ASP A 2 -15.40 -33.16 3.44
C ASP A 2 -15.13 -32.56 2.05
N GLU A 3 -14.16 -33.12 1.32
CA GLU A 3 -13.83 -32.67 -0.04
C GLU A 3 -15.03 -32.76 -1.00
N ASN A 4 -15.98 -33.66 -0.72
CA ASN A 4 -17.21 -33.83 -1.49
C ASN A 4 -18.12 -32.58 -1.49
N ASN A 5 -18.03 -31.73 -0.47
CA ASN A 5 -18.87 -30.55 -0.34
C ASN A 5 -18.23 -29.29 -0.96
N ARG A 6 -17.02 -29.40 -1.51
CA ARG A 6 -16.36 -28.32 -2.26
C ARG A 6 -16.73 -28.41 -3.74
N ILE A 7 -17.16 -27.29 -4.32
CA ILE A 7 -17.54 -27.18 -5.73
C ILE A 7 -16.90 -25.94 -6.34
N THR A 8 -16.18 -26.10 -7.46
CA THR A 8 -15.57 -25.01 -8.23
C THR A 8 -16.44 -24.63 -9.44
N ILE A 9 -16.70 -23.33 -9.62
CA ILE A 9 -17.56 -22.81 -10.68
C ILE A 9 -16.84 -21.67 -11.40
N THR A 10 -16.61 -21.80 -12.70
CA THR A 10 -16.06 -20.72 -13.54
C THR A 10 -17.21 -19.97 -14.22
N VAL A 11 -17.22 -18.64 -14.12
CA VAL A 11 -18.21 -17.78 -14.78
C VAL A 11 -17.56 -17.09 -15.98
N CYS A 12 -18.07 -17.37 -17.18
CA CYS A 12 -17.51 -16.89 -18.45
C CYS A 12 -18.57 -16.28 -19.36
N GLY A 13 -18.16 -15.50 -20.36
CA GLY A 13 -19.05 -14.72 -21.21
C GLY A 13 -18.46 -13.35 -21.58
N ASP A 14 -19.10 -12.66 -22.52
CA ASP A 14 -18.58 -11.43 -23.13
C ASP A 14 -18.45 -10.23 -22.17
N GLY A 15 -17.76 -9.17 -22.58
CA GLY A 15 -17.60 -7.94 -21.82
C GLY A 15 -18.97 -7.31 -21.53
N GLY A 16 -19.19 -6.84 -20.30
CA GLY A 16 -20.44 -6.11 -19.99
C GLY A 16 -21.69 -6.97 -19.78
N CYS A 17 -21.62 -8.29 -19.92
CA CYS A 17 -22.78 -9.16 -19.70
C CYS A 17 -23.18 -9.36 -18.23
N GLY A 18 -22.35 -8.89 -17.29
CA GLY A 18 -22.65 -8.85 -15.86
C GLY A 18 -22.31 -10.11 -15.06
N LYS A 19 -21.29 -10.87 -15.49
CA LYS A 19 -20.68 -11.99 -14.74
C LYS A 19 -20.34 -11.62 -13.30
N SER A 20 -19.53 -10.57 -13.14
CA SER A 20 -19.09 -10.03 -11.85
C SER A 20 -20.27 -9.60 -10.99
N SER A 21 -21.28 -8.98 -11.61
CA SER A 21 -22.51 -8.57 -10.92
C SER A 21 -23.28 -9.78 -10.35
N ILE A 22 -23.38 -10.88 -11.11
CA ILE A 22 -24.01 -12.13 -10.65
C ILE A 22 -23.20 -12.75 -9.51
N THR A 23 -21.88 -12.86 -9.68
CA THR A 23 -20.96 -13.45 -8.69
C THR A 23 -20.97 -12.67 -7.37
N LEU A 24 -20.80 -11.35 -7.43
CA LEU A 24 -20.85 -10.49 -6.23
C LEU A 24 -22.21 -10.48 -5.57
N ARG A 25 -23.30 -10.62 -6.34
CA ARG A 25 -24.64 -10.71 -5.78
C ARG A 25 -24.80 -11.95 -4.91
N LEU A 26 -24.30 -13.10 -5.37
CA LEU A 26 -24.30 -14.33 -4.59
C LEU A 26 -23.40 -14.20 -3.34
N VAL A 27 -22.22 -13.62 -3.48
CA VAL A 27 -21.22 -13.61 -2.39
C VAL A 27 -21.54 -12.57 -1.31
N ARG A 28 -21.98 -11.37 -1.70
CA ARG A 28 -22.09 -10.21 -0.79
C ARG A 28 -23.53 -9.71 -0.59
N SER A 29 -24.51 -10.23 -1.35
CA SER A 29 -25.89 -9.71 -1.41
C SER A 29 -26.00 -8.22 -1.78
N GLN A 30 -24.92 -7.59 -2.26
CA GLN A 30 -24.84 -6.15 -2.57
C GLN A 30 -24.83 -5.91 -4.09
N TRP A 31 -25.32 -4.73 -4.51
CA TRP A 31 -25.26 -4.25 -5.90
C TRP A 31 -24.36 -3.03 -6.00
N THR A 32 -23.65 -2.89 -7.12
CA THR A 32 -22.98 -1.65 -7.49
C THR A 32 -23.39 -1.25 -8.90
N SER A 33 -23.74 0.02 -9.11
CA SER A 33 -24.12 0.58 -10.42
C SER A 33 -22.92 0.91 -11.31
N GLU A 34 -21.71 0.89 -10.75
CA GLU A 34 -20.46 1.17 -11.48
C GLU A 34 -19.96 -0.11 -12.17
N TYR A 35 -19.70 -0.01 -13.47
CA TYR A 35 -19.15 -1.08 -14.29
C TYR A 35 -17.62 -1.07 -14.20
N ASP A 36 -17.05 -2.06 -13.51
CA ASP A 36 -15.60 -2.29 -13.36
C ASP A 36 -15.23 -3.57 -14.16
N PRO A 37 -14.45 -3.50 -15.25
CA PRO A 37 -14.08 -4.66 -16.04
C PRO A 37 -13.14 -5.61 -15.27
N THR A 38 -13.63 -6.79 -14.87
CA THR A 38 -12.83 -7.83 -14.18
C THR A 38 -11.85 -8.52 -15.13
N ILE A 39 -10.68 -8.92 -14.60
CA ILE A 39 -9.65 -9.67 -15.34
C ILE A 39 -9.68 -11.17 -14.96
N GLU A 40 -9.58 -11.48 -13.67
CA GLU A 40 -10.00 -12.78 -13.10
C GLU A 40 -10.04 -12.63 -11.57
N ASP A 41 -11.18 -12.92 -10.93
CA ASP A 41 -11.33 -12.86 -9.48
C ASP A 41 -11.86 -14.17 -8.91
N SER A 42 -11.26 -14.65 -7.82
CA SER A 42 -11.71 -15.83 -7.08
C SER A 42 -12.48 -15.43 -5.82
N TYR A 43 -13.73 -15.86 -5.73
CA TYR A 43 -14.60 -15.67 -4.59
C TYR A 43 -14.94 -17.00 -3.93
N SER A 44 -15.26 -16.98 -2.64
CA SER A 44 -15.79 -18.15 -1.95
C SER A 44 -17.01 -17.79 -1.11
N VAL A 45 -17.98 -18.71 -1.10
CA VAL A 45 -19.20 -18.56 -0.31
C VAL A 45 -19.71 -19.93 0.12
N THR A 46 -20.24 -20.00 1.34
CA THR A 46 -20.94 -21.20 1.81
C THR A 46 -22.44 -21.03 1.57
N ARG A 47 -23.07 -22.05 0.97
CA ARG A 47 -24.51 -22.08 0.72
C ARG A 47 -25.09 -23.41 1.16
N THR A 48 -26.23 -23.34 1.86
CA THR A 48 -26.97 -24.54 2.27
C THR A 48 -27.99 -24.85 1.20
N ILE A 49 -27.83 -25.99 0.52
CA ILE A 49 -28.70 -26.44 -0.57
C ILE A 49 -29.27 -27.79 -0.17
N ASP A 50 -30.60 -27.90 -0.20
CA ASP A 50 -31.34 -29.10 0.21
C ASP A 50 -30.94 -29.63 1.61
N GLY A 51 -30.63 -28.69 2.53
CA GLY A 51 -30.24 -28.97 3.92
C GLY A 51 -28.76 -29.28 4.13
N VAL A 52 -27.95 -29.33 3.07
CA VAL A 52 -26.51 -29.65 3.13
C VAL A 52 -25.67 -28.40 2.83
N PRO A 53 -24.66 -28.07 3.65
CA PRO A 53 -23.76 -26.94 3.39
C PRO A 53 -22.70 -27.30 2.34
N TYR A 54 -22.66 -26.52 1.27
CA TYR A 54 -21.65 -26.59 0.21
C TYR A 54 -20.74 -25.36 0.23
N TYR A 55 -19.45 -25.57 0.00
CA TYR A 55 -18.45 -24.52 -0.15
C TYR A 55 -18.18 -24.28 -1.64
N LEU A 56 -18.67 -23.14 -2.14
CA LEU A 56 -18.55 -22.76 -3.54
C LEU A 56 -17.33 -21.89 -3.74
N MET A 57 -16.47 -22.26 -4.68
CA MET A 57 -15.36 -21.46 -5.17
C MET A 57 -15.71 -20.94 -6.56
N LEU A 58 -15.87 -19.63 -6.69
CA LEU A 58 -16.32 -18.98 -7.92
C LEU A 58 -15.13 -18.27 -8.57
N THR A 59 -14.85 -18.58 -9.83
CA THR A 59 -13.85 -17.89 -10.64
C THR A 59 -14.58 -17.01 -11.66
N ASP A 60 -14.57 -15.69 -11.45
CA ASP A 60 -15.15 -14.71 -12.36
C ASP A 60 -14.10 -14.30 -13.42
N THR A 61 -14.32 -14.63 -14.69
CA THR A 61 -13.33 -14.40 -15.76
C THR A 61 -13.51 -13.06 -16.46
N ALA A 62 -12.44 -12.53 -17.06
CA ALA A 62 -12.52 -11.40 -17.97
C ALA A 62 -13.50 -11.67 -19.12
N GLY A 63 -14.27 -10.64 -19.50
CA GLY A 63 -15.16 -10.69 -20.67
C GLY A 63 -14.61 -10.05 -21.93
N GLN A 64 -13.48 -9.33 -21.87
CA GLN A 64 -12.95 -8.62 -23.02
C GLN A 64 -12.14 -9.54 -23.96
N GLU A 65 -12.33 -9.36 -25.27
CA GLU A 65 -11.69 -10.17 -26.32
C GLU A 65 -10.15 -10.15 -26.21
N GLU A 66 -9.58 -9.04 -25.72
CA GLU A 66 -8.13 -8.84 -25.58
C GLU A 66 -7.48 -9.71 -24.50
N TYR A 67 -8.26 -10.36 -23.62
CA TYR A 67 -7.78 -11.21 -22.52
C TYR A 67 -8.13 -12.70 -22.71
N ARG A 68 -8.71 -13.10 -23.85
CA ARG A 68 -9.07 -14.50 -24.16
C ARG A 68 -7.87 -15.47 -24.16
N GLY A 69 -6.67 -14.96 -24.46
CA GLY A 69 -5.41 -15.74 -24.39
C GLY A 69 -4.85 -15.96 -22.97
N LEU A 70 -5.47 -15.40 -21.92
CA LEU A 70 -5.06 -15.57 -20.53
C LEU A 70 -5.85 -16.64 -19.77
N TRP A 71 -6.69 -17.43 -20.45
CA TRP A 71 -7.33 -18.59 -19.81
C TRP A 71 -6.25 -19.57 -19.32
N ALA A 72 -5.93 -19.48 -18.04
CA ALA A 72 -5.03 -20.42 -17.40
C ALA A 72 -5.66 -21.81 -17.46
N ALA A 73 -4.85 -22.85 -17.72
CA ALA A 73 -5.32 -24.24 -17.75
C ALA A 73 -6.07 -24.65 -16.47
N SER A 74 -5.85 -23.95 -15.35
CA SER A 74 -6.58 -24.10 -14.09
C SER A 74 -8.08 -23.78 -14.20
N ASN A 75 -8.49 -22.84 -15.05
CA ASN A 75 -9.89 -22.39 -15.15
C ASN A 75 -10.77 -23.40 -15.87
N LEU A 76 -10.15 -24.28 -16.66
CA LEU A 76 -10.80 -25.38 -17.35
C LEU A 76 -11.06 -26.58 -16.42
N GLN A 77 -10.40 -26.65 -15.26
CA GLN A 77 -10.56 -27.75 -14.30
C GLN A 77 -11.75 -27.59 -13.33
N SER A 78 -12.66 -26.64 -13.58
CA SER A 78 -13.83 -26.42 -12.72
C SER A 78 -14.87 -27.55 -12.79
N ASP A 79 -15.61 -27.76 -11.69
CA ASP A 79 -16.73 -28.71 -11.64
C ASP A 79 -17.91 -28.25 -12.51
N ALA A 80 -18.11 -26.93 -12.62
CA ALA A 80 -19.15 -26.34 -13.44
C ALA A 80 -18.71 -25.03 -14.14
N PHE A 81 -19.40 -24.72 -15.25
CA PHE A 81 -19.27 -23.48 -15.99
C PHE A 81 -20.62 -22.75 -16.09
N LEU A 82 -20.60 -21.46 -15.79
CA LEU A 82 -21.72 -20.54 -15.94
C LEU A 82 -21.46 -19.60 -17.10
N LEU A 83 -22.10 -19.82 -18.25
CA LEU A 83 -21.96 -19.02 -19.46
C LEU A 83 -22.99 -17.89 -19.45
N VAL A 84 -22.55 -16.64 -19.29
CA VAL A 84 -23.43 -15.48 -19.11
C VAL A 84 -23.45 -14.61 -20.37
N TYR A 85 -24.64 -14.32 -20.88
CA TYR A 85 -24.86 -13.33 -21.93
C TYR A 85 -25.82 -12.23 -21.46
N ASP A 86 -25.81 -11.10 -22.16
CA ASP A 86 -26.70 -9.97 -21.93
C ASP A 86 -27.92 -10.06 -22.85
N ILE A 87 -29.14 -10.06 -22.29
CA ILE A 87 -30.36 -10.09 -23.11
C ILE A 87 -30.53 -8.85 -24.00
N THR A 88 -29.82 -7.75 -23.71
CA THR A 88 -29.84 -6.51 -24.50
C THR A 88 -28.74 -6.49 -25.57
N SER A 89 -27.94 -7.56 -25.71
CA SER A 89 -26.88 -7.65 -26.73
C SER A 89 -26.84 -9.04 -27.39
N ALA A 90 -27.29 -9.15 -28.65
CA ALA A 90 -27.25 -10.40 -29.41
C ALA A 90 -25.82 -10.93 -29.58
N ASN A 91 -24.85 -10.04 -29.84
CA ASN A 91 -23.44 -10.39 -29.98
C ASN A 91 -22.88 -11.09 -28.73
N SER A 92 -23.39 -10.77 -27.54
CA SER A 92 -22.94 -11.39 -26.29
C SER A 92 -23.36 -12.86 -26.14
N LEU A 93 -24.45 -13.27 -26.82
CA LEU A 93 -24.87 -14.67 -26.91
C LEU A 93 -23.98 -15.43 -27.90
N ASP A 94 -23.70 -14.84 -29.06
CA ASP A 94 -22.83 -15.44 -30.08
C ASP A 94 -21.39 -15.62 -29.55
N ALA A 95 -20.91 -14.67 -28.75
CA ALA A 95 -19.60 -14.76 -28.09
C ALA A 95 -19.46 -15.97 -27.14
N LEU A 96 -20.56 -16.61 -26.73
CA LEU A 96 -20.51 -17.83 -25.91
C LEU A 96 -19.98 -19.05 -26.67
N ASP A 97 -20.03 -19.05 -28.01
CA ASP A 97 -19.55 -20.18 -28.82
C ASP A 97 -18.06 -20.46 -28.57
N TYR A 98 -17.23 -19.41 -28.48
CA TYR A 98 -15.81 -19.54 -28.17
C TYR A 98 -15.55 -20.26 -26.83
N PHE A 99 -16.27 -19.87 -25.78
CA PHE A 99 -16.13 -20.51 -24.47
C PHE A 99 -16.63 -21.95 -24.51
N MET A 100 -17.70 -22.22 -25.26
CA MET A 100 -18.25 -23.56 -25.39
C MET A 100 -17.26 -24.51 -26.05
N GLU A 101 -16.61 -24.11 -27.14
CA GLU A 101 -15.62 -24.93 -27.85
C GLU A 101 -14.50 -25.39 -26.91
N MET A 102 -13.95 -24.47 -26.12
CA MET A 102 -12.89 -24.78 -25.17
C MET A 102 -13.37 -25.67 -24.01
N ILE A 103 -14.59 -25.45 -23.51
CA ILE A 103 -15.20 -26.30 -22.48
C ILE A 103 -15.49 -27.71 -23.05
N GLU A 104 -15.87 -27.82 -24.32
CA GLU A 104 -16.08 -29.10 -25.02
C GLU A 104 -14.78 -29.89 -25.16
N MET A 105 -13.67 -29.24 -25.57
CA MET A 105 -12.35 -29.89 -25.60
C MET A 105 -11.95 -30.47 -24.23
N GLU A 106 -12.18 -29.71 -23.14
CA GLU A 106 -11.92 -30.21 -21.80
C GLU A 106 -12.92 -31.30 -21.37
N THR A 107 -14.16 -31.24 -21.84
CA THR A 107 -15.17 -32.29 -21.59
C THR A 107 -14.70 -33.63 -22.18
N GLU A 108 -14.23 -33.62 -23.43
CA GLU A 108 -13.69 -34.80 -24.11
C GLU A 108 -12.45 -35.34 -23.38
N ASN A 109 -11.51 -34.46 -23.06
CA ASN A 109 -10.31 -34.80 -22.29
C ASN A 109 -10.66 -35.46 -20.94
N ARG A 110 -11.70 -34.99 -20.23
CA ARG A 110 -12.14 -35.63 -18.98
C ARG A 110 -12.75 -37.00 -19.22
N LEU A 111 -13.57 -37.16 -20.25
CA LEU A 111 -14.19 -38.44 -20.58
C LEU A 111 -13.14 -39.50 -20.94
N ASP A 112 -12.14 -39.14 -21.74
CA ASP A 112 -11.03 -40.03 -22.12
C ASP A 112 -10.21 -40.49 -20.91
N ASN A 113 -10.11 -39.64 -19.89
CA ASN A 113 -9.42 -39.93 -18.64
C ASN A 113 -10.33 -40.51 -17.55
N GLY A 114 -11.58 -40.89 -17.88
CA GLY A 114 -12.54 -41.46 -16.93
C GLY A 114 -12.98 -40.50 -15.81
N LYS A 115 -12.85 -39.19 -16.02
CA LYS A 115 -13.26 -38.14 -15.09
C LYS A 115 -14.67 -37.63 -15.39
N ILE A 116 -15.29 -37.01 -14.39
CA ILE A 116 -16.63 -36.44 -14.51
C ILE A 116 -16.61 -35.22 -15.44
N PRO A 117 -17.47 -35.18 -16.48
CA PRO A 117 -17.56 -34.01 -17.35
C PRO A 117 -18.11 -32.80 -16.58
N PRO A 118 -17.65 -31.58 -16.89
CA PRO A 118 -18.10 -30.39 -16.18
C PRO A 118 -19.57 -30.07 -16.49
N ILE A 119 -20.31 -29.60 -15.50
CA ILE A 119 -21.71 -29.17 -15.67
C ILE A 119 -21.76 -27.78 -16.31
N LYS A 120 -22.59 -27.60 -17.34
CA LYS A 120 -22.69 -26.35 -18.10
C LYS A 120 -24.08 -25.72 -17.93
N CYS A 121 -24.14 -24.43 -17.62
CA CYS A 121 -25.38 -23.67 -17.53
C CYS A 121 -25.24 -22.31 -18.22
N VAL A 122 -26.21 -21.98 -19.07
CA VAL A 122 -26.28 -20.71 -19.81
C VAL A 122 -27.23 -19.77 -19.06
N VAL A 123 -26.82 -18.52 -18.91
CA VAL A 123 -27.55 -17.49 -18.19
C VAL A 123 -27.77 -16.27 -19.06
N GLY A 124 -29.04 -15.93 -19.31
CA GLY A 124 -29.42 -14.62 -19.86
C GLY A 124 -29.56 -13.61 -18.73
N ASN A 125 -28.61 -12.70 -18.57
CA ASN A 125 -28.61 -11.69 -17.52
C ASN A 125 -29.31 -10.39 -17.96
N LYS A 126 -29.67 -9.55 -16.99
CA LYS A 126 -30.39 -8.28 -17.13
C LYS A 126 -31.85 -8.44 -17.56
N CYS A 127 -32.52 -9.49 -17.10
CA CYS A 127 -33.93 -9.72 -17.40
C CYS A 127 -34.88 -8.62 -16.86
N ASP A 128 -34.39 -7.70 -16.02
CA ASP A 128 -35.10 -6.47 -15.63
C ASP A 128 -35.22 -5.46 -16.79
N LEU A 129 -34.33 -5.51 -17.79
CA LEU A 129 -34.30 -4.58 -18.93
C LEU A 129 -35.18 -5.04 -20.10
N GLN A 130 -36.43 -5.43 -19.83
CA GLN A 130 -37.35 -5.95 -20.85
C GLN A 130 -37.57 -4.98 -22.02
N GLY A 131 -37.58 -3.66 -21.77
CA GLY A 131 -37.74 -2.64 -22.81
C GLY A 131 -36.53 -2.48 -23.74
N GLN A 132 -35.38 -3.07 -23.41
CA GLN A 132 -34.15 -3.06 -24.22
C GLN A 132 -33.77 -4.46 -24.70
N ARG A 133 -34.66 -5.45 -24.52
CA ARG A 133 -34.40 -6.84 -24.89
C ARG A 133 -34.26 -6.96 -26.41
N VAL A 134 -33.16 -7.58 -26.84
CA VAL A 134 -32.92 -7.95 -28.25
C VAL A 134 -32.80 -9.47 -28.43
N VAL A 135 -32.56 -10.22 -27.34
CA VAL A 135 -32.54 -11.69 -27.33
C VAL A 135 -33.75 -12.21 -26.55
N GLU A 136 -34.63 -12.94 -27.23
CA GLU A 136 -35.76 -13.60 -26.58
C GLU A 136 -35.30 -14.77 -25.70
N ALA A 137 -36.02 -15.01 -24.59
CA ALA A 137 -35.75 -16.13 -23.69
C ALA A 137 -35.78 -17.49 -24.43
N LYS A 138 -36.67 -17.62 -25.44
CA LYS A 138 -36.76 -18.81 -26.29
C LYS A 138 -35.46 -19.03 -27.07
N THR A 139 -34.86 -17.98 -27.64
CA THR A 139 -33.61 -18.05 -28.38
C THR A 139 -32.45 -18.51 -27.49
N GLY A 140 -32.33 -17.95 -26.28
CA GLY A 140 -31.32 -18.39 -25.30
C GLY A 140 -31.51 -19.85 -24.87
N LEU A 141 -32.76 -20.26 -24.63
CA LEU A 141 -33.11 -21.64 -24.28
C LEU A 141 -32.80 -22.62 -25.42
N GLU A 142 -33.13 -22.28 -26.66
CA GLU A 142 -32.82 -23.10 -27.84
C GLU A 142 -31.31 -23.19 -28.08
N TRP A 143 -30.57 -22.10 -27.85
CA TRP A 143 -29.10 -22.10 -27.89
C TRP A 143 -28.52 -23.09 -26.87
N ALA A 144 -29.00 -23.04 -25.62
CA ALA A 144 -28.55 -23.92 -24.55
C ALA A 144 -28.94 -25.40 -24.78
N ARG A 145 -30.18 -25.65 -25.26
CA ARG A 145 -30.69 -27.00 -25.53
C ARG A 145 -29.88 -27.71 -26.62
N ARG A 146 -29.51 -27.00 -27.69
CA ARG A 146 -28.66 -27.56 -28.76
C ARG A 146 -27.31 -28.06 -28.25
N ARG A 147 -26.78 -27.43 -27.19
CA ARG A 147 -25.49 -27.75 -26.55
C ARG A 147 -25.62 -28.51 -25.23
N LYS A 148 -26.79 -29.10 -24.95
CA LYS A 148 -27.08 -29.89 -23.72
C LYS A 148 -26.78 -29.15 -22.41
N CYS A 149 -26.92 -27.83 -22.39
CA CYS A 149 -26.68 -26.99 -21.22
C CYS A 149 -27.97 -26.73 -20.43
N GLY A 150 -27.84 -26.42 -19.13
CA GLY A 150 -28.91 -25.77 -18.38
C GLY A 150 -29.18 -24.35 -18.91
N PHE A 151 -30.36 -23.80 -18.65
CA PHE A 151 -30.71 -22.43 -19.03
C PHE A 151 -31.48 -21.73 -17.90
N MET A 152 -31.16 -20.47 -17.63
CA MET A 152 -31.89 -19.60 -16.71
C MET A 152 -31.80 -18.14 -17.16
N GLU A 153 -32.84 -17.34 -16.90
CA GLU A 153 -32.72 -15.88 -16.98
C GLU A 153 -32.55 -15.29 -15.57
N THR A 154 -31.64 -14.32 -15.43
CA THR A 154 -31.32 -13.68 -14.16
C THR A 154 -31.34 -12.16 -14.26
N SER A 155 -31.59 -11.52 -13.12
CA SER A 155 -31.27 -10.10 -12.94
C SER A 155 -30.35 -9.97 -11.74
N ALA A 156 -29.08 -9.65 -12.02
CA ALA A 156 -28.16 -9.28 -10.96
C ALA A 156 -28.61 -8.03 -10.20
N ARG A 157 -29.40 -7.14 -10.81
CA ARG A 157 -29.91 -5.90 -10.18
C ARG A 157 -31.06 -6.18 -9.21
N GLU A 158 -32.06 -6.93 -9.65
CA GLU A 158 -33.28 -7.23 -8.89
C GLU A 158 -33.19 -8.55 -8.09
N MET A 159 -32.04 -9.23 -8.13
CA MET A 159 -31.80 -10.53 -7.47
C MET A 159 -32.72 -11.64 -7.98
N VAL A 160 -33.14 -11.57 -9.24
CA VAL A 160 -34.00 -12.58 -9.86
C VAL A 160 -33.17 -13.80 -10.24
N ASN A 161 -33.58 -14.98 -9.76
CA ASN A 161 -33.02 -16.31 -10.06
C ASN A 161 -31.51 -16.51 -9.78
N ILE A 162 -30.85 -15.60 -9.06
CA ILE A 162 -29.42 -15.71 -8.75
C ILE A 162 -29.15 -16.95 -7.89
N GLU A 163 -29.75 -17.04 -6.70
CA GLU A 163 -29.55 -18.18 -5.79
C GLU A 163 -30.01 -19.51 -6.41
N GLU A 164 -31.15 -19.52 -7.13
CA GLU A 164 -31.66 -20.74 -7.79
C GLU A 164 -30.72 -21.24 -8.90
N THR A 165 -30.10 -20.34 -9.67
CA THR A 165 -29.13 -20.71 -10.71
C THR A 165 -27.95 -21.47 -10.12
N PHE A 166 -27.37 -20.97 -9.03
CA PHE A 166 -26.25 -21.63 -8.36
C PHE A 166 -26.70 -22.91 -7.63
N ALA A 167 -27.89 -22.93 -7.03
CA ALA A 167 -28.44 -24.13 -6.40
C ALA A 167 -28.65 -25.27 -7.43
N LEU A 168 -29.19 -24.96 -8.62
CA LEU A 168 -29.36 -25.93 -9.70
C LEU A 168 -28.02 -26.47 -10.22
N LEU A 169 -27.00 -25.61 -10.36
CA LEU A 169 -25.66 -26.03 -10.74
C LEU A 169 -25.07 -27.02 -9.72
N VAL A 170 -25.15 -26.68 -8.43
CA VAL A 170 -24.67 -27.54 -7.34
C VAL A 170 -25.39 -28.89 -7.34
N ARG A 171 -26.72 -28.90 -7.44
CA ARG A 171 -27.50 -30.14 -7.50
C ARG A 171 -27.03 -31.06 -8.64
N ARG A 172 -26.77 -30.49 -9.82
CA ARG A 172 -26.27 -31.27 -10.98
C ARG A 172 -24.84 -31.78 -10.81
N VAL A 173 -23.95 -30.99 -10.20
CA VAL A 173 -22.57 -31.44 -9.91
C VAL A 173 -22.61 -32.61 -8.93
N VAL A 174 -23.41 -32.50 -7.87
CA VAL A 174 -23.57 -33.54 -6.84
C VAL A 174 -24.19 -34.80 -7.45
N GLU A 175 -25.21 -34.66 -8.29
CA GLU A 175 -25.83 -35.78 -9.01
C GLU A 175 -24.82 -36.49 -9.92
N ALA A 176 -24.01 -35.74 -10.68
CA ALA A 176 -22.97 -36.31 -11.53
C ALA A 176 -21.90 -37.08 -10.72
N ARG A 177 -21.42 -36.50 -9.61
CA ARG A 177 -20.49 -37.17 -8.69
C ARG A 177 -21.07 -38.47 -8.12
N ARG A 178 -22.35 -38.45 -7.75
CA ARG A 178 -23.05 -39.61 -7.20
C ARG A 178 -23.20 -40.74 -8.23
N LEU A 179 -23.59 -40.42 -9.47
CA LEU A 179 -23.74 -41.42 -10.54
C LEU A 179 -22.40 -42.08 -10.87
N THR A 180 -21.29 -41.33 -10.84
CA THR A 180 -19.95 -41.89 -11.06
C THR A 180 -19.46 -42.73 -9.87
N ALA A 181 -19.90 -42.42 -8.65
CA ALA A 181 -19.60 -43.22 -7.45
C ALA A 181 -20.40 -44.55 -7.37
N GLY A 182 -21.31 -44.82 -8.31
CA GLY A 182 -22.11 -46.05 -8.36
C GLY A 182 -23.40 -46.01 -7.52
N ASP A 183 -23.74 -44.86 -6.93
CA ASP A 183 -24.99 -44.67 -6.19
C ASP A 183 -26.12 -44.34 -7.18
N GLY A 184 -26.92 -45.34 -7.56
CA GLY A 184 -28.06 -45.17 -8.48
C GLY A 184 -29.05 -44.07 -8.06
N PRO A 185 -29.91 -43.59 -8.99
CA PRO A 185 -30.81 -42.48 -8.73
C PRO A 185 -31.80 -42.84 -7.61
N ALA A 186 -31.73 -42.13 -6.47
CA ALA A 186 -32.75 -42.22 -5.45
C ALA A 186 -34.04 -41.56 -5.96
N ASN A 187 -35.10 -42.37 -6.06
CA ASN A 187 -36.46 -41.93 -6.31
C ASN A 187 -36.81 -40.75 -5.38
N ARG A 188 -37.04 -39.56 -5.95
CA ARG A 188 -37.65 -38.43 -5.23
C ARG A 188 -39.14 -38.71 -5.03
N THR A 189 -39.46 -39.60 -4.11
CA THR A 189 -40.78 -39.75 -3.48
C THR A 189 -40.58 -40.28 -2.06
N ALA A 190 -40.02 -39.44 -1.19
CA ALA A 190 -40.17 -39.62 0.24
C ALA A 190 -40.31 -38.22 0.84
N ALA A 191 -41.54 -37.86 1.18
CA ALA A 191 -41.78 -36.80 2.14
C ALA A 191 -40.96 -37.10 3.40
N LEU A 192 -40.20 -36.12 3.88
CA LEU A 192 -39.53 -36.19 5.17
C LEU A 192 -40.59 -36.53 6.23
N PRO A 193 -40.40 -37.56 7.07
CA PRO A 193 -41.24 -37.70 8.24
C PRO A 193 -40.87 -36.59 9.23
N LEU A 194 -41.83 -35.71 9.51
CA LEU A 194 -41.87 -34.90 10.72
C LEU A 194 -41.79 -35.87 11.91
N HIS A 195 -40.65 -35.93 12.59
CA HIS A 195 -40.62 -36.43 13.96
C HIS A 195 -41.29 -35.39 14.85
N SER A 196 -42.61 -35.54 14.97
CA SER A 196 -43.33 -35.20 16.18
C SER A 196 -42.85 -36.15 17.28
N ASN A 197 -42.41 -35.60 18.41
CA ASN A 197 -42.19 -36.36 19.62
C ASN A 197 -43.41 -36.12 20.53
N PRO A 198 -44.36 -37.06 20.66
CA PRO A 198 -45.44 -36.94 21.62
C PRO A 198 -45.08 -37.73 22.89
N ASN A 199 -45.18 -37.02 24.02
CA ASN A 199 -45.26 -37.47 25.41
C ASN A 199 -44.02 -37.31 26.31
N ARG A 200 -44.28 -36.48 27.33
CA ARG A 200 -43.76 -36.38 28.72
C ARG A 200 -42.70 -35.32 28.97
N ASP A 201 -42.84 -34.42 29.95
CA ASP A 201 -43.98 -33.96 30.77
C ASP A 201 -43.52 -32.59 31.36
N PRO A 202 -44.43 -31.64 31.65
CA PRO A 202 -44.10 -30.29 32.05
C PRO A 202 -44.07 -30.16 33.57
N ASN A 203 -42.92 -30.41 34.19
CA ASN A 203 -42.55 -29.90 35.53
C ASN A 203 -41.17 -30.44 35.90
N ASP A 204 -40.14 -29.63 35.69
CA ASP A 204 -38.98 -29.65 36.58
C ASP A 204 -38.49 -28.21 36.72
N TYR A 205 -38.95 -27.59 37.81
CA TYR A 205 -38.64 -26.22 38.19
C TYR A 205 -37.28 -26.17 38.90
N ALA A 206 -36.49 -25.16 38.52
CA ALA A 206 -35.65 -24.30 39.36
C ALA A 206 -35.17 -24.81 40.73
N ALA A 207 -33.84 -24.81 40.94
CA ALA A 207 -33.19 -24.19 42.12
C ALA A 207 -31.65 -24.29 42.01
N HIS A 208 -30.95 -23.17 41.96
CA HIS A 208 -30.07 -22.70 43.04
C HIS A 208 -29.19 -21.52 42.58
N THR A 209 -29.29 -20.45 43.36
CA THR A 209 -28.52 -19.22 43.28
C THR A 209 -27.53 -19.18 44.44
N GLN A 210 -26.38 -18.50 44.20
CA GLN A 210 -25.48 -17.79 45.14
C GLN A 210 -24.18 -18.44 45.68
N ASN A 211 -23.09 -17.71 45.36
CA ASN A 211 -21.95 -17.23 46.18
C ASN A 211 -21.02 -18.17 46.98
N GLU A 212 -19.70 -18.08 46.68
CA GLU A 212 -18.55 -17.67 47.56
C GLU A 212 -17.24 -18.04 46.81
N LYS A 213 -16.39 -17.11 46.35
CA LYS A 213 -15.28 -16.37 46.99
C LYS A 213 -14.12 -17.20 47.62
N ASP A 214 -12.95 -16.99 47.00
CA ASP A 214 -11.56 -16.84 47.50
C ASP A 214 -10.71 -18.03 47.98
N SER A 215 -9.64 -18.32 47.21
CA SER A 215 -8.18 -18.29 47.55
C SER A 215 -7.37 -19.20 46.60
N GLU A 216 -6.58 -18.63 45.67
CA GLU A 216 -5.09 -18.53 45.68
C GLU A 216 -4.38 -19.91 45.66
N ASP A 217 -3.55 -20.29 44.66
CA ASP A 217 -2.23 -19.70 44.38
C ASP A 217 -1.61 -20.09 43.01
N GLU A 218 -0.67 -19.22 42.59
CA GLU A 218 0.45 -19.30 41.63
C GLU A 218 0.30 -19.03 40.10
N PRO A 219 1.03 -18.02 39.55
CA PRO A 219 1.02 -17.64 38.14
C PRO A 219 2.28 -18.07 37.35
N LYS A 220 2.12 -18.45 36.07
CA LYS A 220 3.23 -18.57 35.11
C LYS A 220 3.39 -17.32 34.22
N GLN A 221 4.64 -16.90 34.17
CA GLN A 221 5.17 -15.59 33.80
C GLN A 221 5.10 -15.20 32.32
N SER A 222 5.09 -13.88 32.14
CA SER A 222 5.22 -13.09 30.92
C SER A 222 6.62 -13.17 30.29
N PHE A 223 6.62 -13.40 28.97
CA PHE A 223 7.77 -13.63 28.08
C PHE A 223 8.58 -12.36 27.71
N TRP A 224 8.10 -11.14 28.01
CA TRP A 224 8.74 -9.90 27.52
C TRP A 224 9.61 -9.15 28.54
N ARG A 225 10.10 -9.86 29.57
CA ARG A 225 11.13 -9.32 30.50
C ARG A 225 12.58 -9.57 30.04
N LYS A 226 12.81 -9.90 28.76
CA LYS A 226 14.15 -10.18 28.19
C LYS A 226 14.82 -9.02 27.42
N LEU A 227 14.57 -7.76 27.81
CA LEU A 227 15.30 -6.59 27.27
C LEU A 227 15.68 -5.56 28.35
N LYS A 228 16.16 -6.03 29.51
CA LYS A 228 16.90 -5.19 30.47
C LYS A 228 18.16 -5.92 30.94
N CYS A 229 19.24 -5.73 30.22
CA CYS A 229 20.61 -5.80 30.72
C CYS A 229 21.47 -4.96 29.77
N TRP A 230 21.85 -3.77 30.21
CA TRP A 230 23.19 -3.18 30.08
C TRP A 230 23.19 -1.97 31.01
N SER A 231 23.39 -2.25 32.30
CA SER A 231 24.00 -1.30 33.21
C SER A 231 25.51 -1.38 32.97
N VAL A 232 26.10 -0.33 32.42
CA VAL A 232 27.55 -0.10 32.59
C VAL A 232 27.67 1.03 33.60
N SER A 233 27.76 0.63 34.86
CA SER A 233 28.44 1.39 35.90
C SER A 233 29.91 1.47 35.52
N THR A 234 30.40 2.66 35.17
CA THR A 234 31.83 2.92 35.04
C THR A 234 32.44 2.98 36.44
N PRO A 235 33.43 2.14 36.80
CA PRO A 235 34.11 2.25 38.08
C PRO A 235 35.04 3.48 38.09
N ILE A 236 35.11 4.11 39.26
CA ILE A 236 35.87 5.33 39.62
C ILE A 236 37.41 5.20 39.45
N ARG A 237 37.92 4.19 38.74
CA ARG A 237 39.36 3.94 38.56
C ARG A 237 39.98 4.44 37.26
N GLU A 238 39.21 5.06 36.37
CA GLU A 238 39.73 5.61 35.10
C GLU A 238 39.92 7.14 35.12
N GLN A 239 39.40 7.82 36.15
CA GLN A 239 39.64 9.25 36.39
C GLN A 239 40.95 9.53 37.15
N GLN A 240 41.51 8.51 37.84
CA GLN A 240 42.82 8.65 38.52
C GLN A 240 43.99 8.40 37.55
N ALA A 241 43.82 7.56 36.52
CA ALA A 241 44.83 7.35 35.48
C ALA A 241 44.99 8.57 34.55
N LYS A 242 43.91 9.33 34.29
CA LYS A 242 43.95 10.57 33.49
C LYS A 242 44.44 11.80 34.27
N ARG A 243 44.50 11.74 35.61
CA ARG A 243 45.19 12.75 36.45
C ARG A 243 46.69 12.46 36.56
N ALA A 244 47.08 11.19 36.71
CA ALA A 244 48.48 10.80 36.75
C ALA A 244 49.25 11.10 35.44
N ILE A 245 48.58 11.12 34.29
CA ILE A 245 49.17 11.51 32.99
C ILE A 245 49.23 13.05 32.84
N ARG A 246 48.27 13.78 33.42
CA ARG A 246 48.21 15.25 33.39
C ARG A 246 49.24 15.91 34.34
N ASP A 247 49.65 15.20 35.38
CA ASP A 247 50.67 15.68 36.34
C ASP A 247 52.11 15.42 35.85
N THR A 248 52.34 14.44 34.96
CA THR A 248 53.65 14.23 34.29
C THR A 248 53.88 15.21 33.14
N GLU A 249 52.82 15.61 32.41
CA GLU A 249 52.92 16.58 31.31
C GLU A 249 53.13 18.04 31.79
N SER A 250 52.89 18.33 33.07
CA SER A 250 53.12 19.66 33.65
C SER A 250 54.57 19.90 34.13
N ALA A 251 55.46 18.88 34.03
CA ALA A 251 56.85 18.97 34.46
C ALA A 251 57.88 19.09 33.31
N GLU A 252 57.48 18.88 32.05
CA GLU A 252 58.38 18.98 30.88
C GLU A 252 58.12 20.23 30.03
N GLY A 253 58.06 21.39 30.70
CA GLY A 253 58.22 22.69 30.04
C GLY A 253 59.67 23.17 30.15
N ARG A 254 60.51 22.84 29.16
CA ARG A 254 61.68 23.63 28.65
C ARG A 254 62.65 22.75 27.87
N MET A 255 62.45 22.65 26.56
CA MET A 255 63.55 22.72 25.58
C MET A 255 63.00 22.83 24.16
N SER A 256 63.35 23.93 23.51
CA SER A 256 63.09 24.27 22.12
C SER A 256 63.50 23.16 21.14
N LYS A 257 62.60 22.76 20.23
CA LYS A 257 62.91 22.06 18.98
C LYS A 257 62.05 22.60 17.82
N PRO A 258 62.58 22.60 16.59
CA PRO A 258 62.12 23.47 15.50
C PRO A 258 60.78 23.02 14.90
N HIS A 259 60.04 23.97 14.34
CA HIS A 259 58.88 23.71 13.49
C HIS A 259 59.27 22.77 12.34
N ILE A 260 58.75 21.56 12.38
CA ILE A 260 58.60 20.70 11.21
C ILE A 260 57.13 20.81 10.84
N GLU A 261 56.85 21.44 9.70
CA GLU A 261 55.55 21.34 9.04
C GLU A 261 55.30 19.86 8.74
N HIS A 262 54.37 19.24 9.46
CA HIS A 262 53.76 18.01 9.00
C HIS A 262 52.80 18.38 7.86
N GLU A 263 53.30 18.36 6.64
CA GLU A 263 52.44 18.12 5.47
C GLU A 263 51.81 16.74 5.66
N GLU A 264 50.55 16.69 6.08
CA GLU A 264 49.78 15.45 5.97
C GLU A 264 49.72 15.04 4.49
N PRO A 265 50.00 13.78 4.14
CA PRO A 265 49.98 13.35 2.76
C PRO A 265 48.57 13.52 2.20
N VAL A 266 48.44 14.30 1.12
CA VAL A 266 47.19 14.58 0.38
C VAL A 266 46.39 13.30 0.02
N GLN A 267 47.06 12.15 0.03
CA GLN A 267 46.52 10.82 -0.23
C GLN A 267 45.57 10.29 0.88
N ASP A 268 45.78 10.67 2.15
CA ASP A 268 44.90 10.29 3.27
C ASP A 268 43.60 11.10 3.30
N GLY A 269 43.66 12.38 2.89
CA GLY A 269 42.48 13.25 2.82
C GLY A 269 41.46 12.79 1.78
N LEU A 270 41.92 12.37 0.59
CA LEU A 270 41.06 11.84 -0.45
C LEU A 270 40.43 10.50 -0.04
N SER A 271 41.23 9.60 0.54
CA SER A 271 40.77 8.30 1.05
C SER A 271 39.69 8.48 2.11
N ARG A 272 39.91 9.37 3.09
CA ARG A 272 38.94 9.71 4.14
C ARG A 272 37.66 10.31 3.57
N THR A 273 37.78 11.25 2.64
CA THR A 273 36.62 11.86 1.97
C THR A 273 35.80 10.82 1.21
N LEU A 274 36.44 9.89 0.51
CA LEU A 274 35.77 8.79 -0.20
C LEU A 274 35.06 7.83 0.77
N LYS A 275 35.68 7.52 1.91
CA LYS A 275 35.06 6.70 2.97
C LYS A 275 33.82 7.39 3.55
N ASP A 276 33.92 8.69 3.87
CA ASP A 276 32.80 9.48 4.39
C ASP A 276 31.65 9.59 3.37
N LEU A 277 31.97 9.81 2.09
CA LEU A 277 30.98 9.84 1.00
C LEU A 277 30.29 8.47 0.83
N PHE A 278 31.05 7.38 0.88
CA PHE A 278 30.51 6.03 0.77
C PHE A 278 29.60 5.69 1.95
N ALA A 279 30.05 5.94 3.19
CA ALA A 279 29.22 5.72 4.38
C ALA A 279 27.96 6.58 4.36
N GLY A 280 28.06 7.83 3.92
CA GLY A 280 26.92 8.72 3.69
C GLY A 280 25.94 8.16 2.66
N ALA A 281 26.43 7.60 1.55
CA ALA A 281 25.58 6.98 0.53
C ALA A 281 24.84 5.74 1.07
N VAL A 282 25.54 4.86 1.79
CA VAL A 282 24.94 3.67 2.42
C VAL A 282 23.90 4.08 3.47
N GLY A 283 24.18 5.11 4.27
CA GLY A 283 23.22 5.72 5.19
C GLY A 283 21.97 6.25 4.47
N GLY A 284 22.16 6.92 3.32
CA GLY A 284 21.06 7.40 2.47
C GLY A 284 20.17 6.28 1.92
N VAL A 285 20.76 5.13 1.56
CA VAL A 285 20.00 3.94 1.14
C VAL A 285 19.20 3.36 2.32
N ALA A 286 19.83 3.20 3.48
CA ALA A 286 19.16 2.69 4.68
C ALA A 286 17.99 3.58 5.11
N GLN A 287 18.16 4.91 5.06
CA GLN A 287 17.12 5.90 5.31
C GLN A 287 15.86 5.65 4.46
N VAL A 288 16.05 5.38 3.16
CA VAL A 288 14.95 5.12 2.24
C VAL A 288 14.27 3.80 2.58
N LEU A 289 15.04 2.73 2.79
CA LEU A 289 14.50 1.39 3.04
C LEU A 289 13.74 1.30 4.36
N ILE A 290 14.25 1.90 5.43
CA ILE A 290 13.59 1.89 6.75
C ILE A 290 12.31 2.72 6.73
N GLY A 291 12.34 3.85 6.01
CA GLY A 291 11.22 4.78 6.01
C GLY A 291 10.09 4.40 5.06
N GLN A 292 10.38 3.62 4.02
CA GLN A 292 9.42 3.33 2.95
C GLN A 292 8.09 2.72 3.42
N PRO A 293 8.04 1.78 4.38
CA PRO A 293 6.77 1.22 4.85
C PRO A 293 5.81 2.31 5.40
N PHE A 294 6.36 3.30 6.11
CA PHE A 294 5.58 4.43 6.62
C PHE A 294 5.09 5.35 5.49
N ASP A 295 5.91 5.59 4.48
CA ASP A 295 5.56 6.43 3.34
C ASP A 295 4.42 5.82 2.51
N ILE A 296 4.43 4.50 2.31
CA ILE A 296 3.34 3.79 1.61
C ILE A 296 2.02 3.96 2.35
N VAL A 297 2.03 3.72 3.67
CA VAL A 297 0.82 3.86 4.51
C VAL A 297 0.30 5.30 4.49
N LYS A 298 1.20 6.27 4.65
CA LYS A 298 0.89 7.71 4.57
C LYS A 298 0.21 8.05 3.24
N VAL A 299 0.87 7.76 2.13
CA VAL A 299 0.41 8.18 0.79
C VAL A 299 -0.95 7.58 0.49
N ARG A 300 -1.17 6.31 0.82
CA ARG A 300 -2.48 5.67 0.62
C ARG A 300 -3.57 6.25 1.50
N LEU A 301 -3.27 6.56 2.77
CA LEU A 301 -4.23 7.27 3.61
C LEU A 301 -4.61 8.63 3.02
N GLN A 302 -3.67 9.35 2.40
CA GLN A 302 -3.92 10.67 1.82
C GLN A 302 -4.73 10.61 0.50
N THR A 303 -4.56 9.55 -0.29
CA THR A 303 -5.10 9.49 -1.65
C THR A 303 -6.34 8.60 -1.79
N THR A 304 -6.65 7.75 -0.81
CA THR A 304 -7.87 6.91 -0.82
C THR A 304 -8.62 6.96 0.51
N SER A 305 -9.95 6.84 0.41
CA SER A 305 -10.89 6.77 1.53
C SER A 305 -11.13 5.33 2.04
N GLN A 306 -10.52 4.32 1.42
CA GLN A 306 -10.73 2.89 1.75
C GLN A 306 -10.19 2.45 3.12
N TYR A 307 -9.39 3.31 3.76
CA TYR A 307 -8.73 3.03 5.02
C TYR A 307 -9.29 3.90 6.13
N SER A 308 -9.62 3.29 7.28
CA SER A 308 -10.07 4.01 8.47
C SER A 308 -8.92 4.65 9.25
N GLY A 309 -7.72 4.07 9.16
CA GLY A 309 -6.53 4.55 9.85
C GLY A 309 -5.25 3.85 9.40
N ALA A 310 -4.12 4.22 10.01
CA ALA A 310 -2.79 3.73 9.64
C ALA A 310 -2.61 2.22 9.82
N LEU A 311 -3.10 1.66 10.92
CA LEU A 311 -3.02 0.23 11.18
C LEU A 311 -3.91 -0.55 10.20
N ASP A 312 -5.14 -0.09 9.98
CA ASP A 312 -6.04 -0.66 8.98
C ASP A 312 -5.42 -0.64 7.57
N ALA A 313 -4.79 0.47 7.19
CA ALA A 313 -4.05 0.56 5.94
C ALA A 313 -2.89 -0.44 5.87
N ALA A 314 -2.03 -0.49 6.88
CA ALA A 314 -0.91 -1.43 6.92
C ALA A 314 -1.38 -2.89 6.86
N THR A 315 -2.41 -3.26 7.63
CA THR A 315 -2.97 -4.61 7.65
C THR A 315 -3.55 -4.99 6.30
N LYS A 316 -4.36 -4.13 5.68
CA LYS A 316 -4.95 -4.38 4.35
C LYS A 316 -3.90 -4.44 3.25
N ILE A 317 -2.87 -3.59 3.29
CA ILE A 317 -1.73 -3.66 2.36
C ILE A 317 -1.07 -5.05 2.47
N TYR A 318 -0.77 -5.48 3.69
CA TYR A 318 -0.12 -6.77 3.91
C TYR A 318 -1.00 -7.94 3.46
N GLN A 319 -2.28 -7.95 3.80
CA GLN A 319 -3.22 -9.02 3.49
C GLN A 319 -3.54 -9.12 1.99
N ASN A 320 -3.72 -7.98 1.31
CA ASN A 320 -4.18 -7.96 -0.08
C ASN A 320 -3.04 -7.97 -1.09
N GLU A 321 -1.83 -7.54 -0.71
CA GLU A 321 -0.72 -7.32 -1.65
C GLU A 321 0.62 -7.90 -1.23
N GLY A 322 0.70 -8.41 0.01
CA GLY A 322 1.91 -8.99 0.57
C GLY A 322 2.96 -7.99 1.04
N ALA A 323 4.03 -8.50 1.66
CA ALA A 323 5.07 -7.70 2.31
C ALA A 323 5.86 -6.79 1.34
N LEU A 324 6.06 -7.22 0.09
CA LEU A 324 6.82 -6.44 -0.90
C LEU A 324 6.06 -5.17 -1.34
N ALA A 325 4.76 -5.08 -1.07
CA ALA A 325 3.97 -3.89 -1.36
C ALA A 325 4.48 -2.64 -0.62
N PHE A 326 5.03 -2.81 0.57
CA PHE A 326 5.62 -1.71 1.35
C PHE A 326 6.87 -1.12 0.71
N TYR A 327 7.44 -1.75 -0.31
CA TYR A 327 8.64 -1.27 -1.01
C TYR A 327 8.36 -0.81 -2.45
N LYS A 328 7.09 -0.60 -2.81
CA LYS A 328 6.72 -0.09 -4.14
C LYS A 328 7.19 1.35 -4.34
N GLY A 329 7.75 1.63 -5.52
CA GLY A 329 8.26 2.96 -5.85
C GLY A 329 9.57 3.35 -5.15
N THR A 330 10.23 2.43 -4.42
CA THR A 330 11.49 2.70 -3.70
C THR A 330 12.66 3.00 -4.64
N LEU A 331 12.65 2.46 -5.85
CA LEU A 331 13.74 2.65 -6.82
C LEU A 331 13.91 4.12 -7.22
N THR A 332 12.81 4.87 -7.35
CA THR A 332 12.84 6.25 -7.83
C THR A 332 13.60 7.19 -6.87
N PRO A 333 13.34 7.17 -5.55
CA PRO A 333 14.18 7.88 -4.57
C PRO A 333 15.65 7.47 -4.57
N LEU A 334 15.96 6.17 -4.68
CA LEU A 334 17.33 5.67 -4.57
C LEU A 334 18.26 6.22 -5.67
N ILE A 335 17.75 6.36 -6.89
CA ILE A 335 18.53 6.86 -8.04
C ILE A 335 18.91 8.35 -7.86
N GLY A 336 18.06 9.14 -7.19
CA GLY A 336 18.19 10.60 -7.14
C GLY A 336 18.62 11.18 -5.79
N ILE A 337 18.76 10.38 -4.73
CA ILE A 337 18.90 10.91 -3.37
C ILE A 337 20.16 11.76 -3.18
N GLY A 338 21.31 11.30 -3.68
CA GLY A 338 22.57 12.04 -3.57
C GLY A 338 22.54 13.38 -4.32
N ALA A 339 21.89 13.42 -5.48
CA ALA A 339 21.73 14.63 -6.27
C ALA A 339 20.76 15.62 -5.59
N CYS A 340 19.64 15.15 -5.05
CA CYS A 340 18.68 16.00 -4.33
C CYS A 340 19.31 16.64 -3.09
N VAL A 341 19.99 15.83 -2.26
CA VAL A 341 20.67 16.30 -1.05
C VAL A 341 21.77 17.30 -1.39
N SER A 342 22.57 17.02 -2.42
CA SER A 342 23.63 17.92 -2.88
C SER A 342 23.10 19.29 -3.32
N VAL A 343 22.04 19.31 -4.15
CA VAL A 343 21.42 20.56 -4.61
C VAL A 343 20.84 21.35 -3.44
N GLN A 344 20.21 20.66 -2.49
CA GLN A 344 19.63 21.29 -1.31
C GLN A 344 20.69 21.96 -0.42
N PHE A 345 21.73 21.22 0.00
CA PHE A 345 22.78 21.79 0.84
C PHE A 345 23.60 22.84 0.08
N GLY A 346 23.89 22.61 -1.21
CA GLY A 346 24.56 23.59 -2.07
C GLY A 346 23.77 24.89 -2.18
N GLY A 347 22.47 24.81 -2.43
CA GLY A 347 21.57 25.96 -2.48
C GLY A 347 21.48 26.70 -1.16
N PHE A 348 21.39 25.97 -0.03
CA PHE A 348 21.38 26.57 1.30
C PHE A 348 22.68 27.32 1.59
N HIS A 349 23.83 26.69 1.38
CA HIS A 349 25.13 27.32 1.65
C HIS A 349 25.40 28.51 0.72
N TYR A 350 24.96 28.44 -0.54
CA TYR A 350 25.02 29.57 -1.45
C TYR A 350 24.21 30.77 -0.92
N ALA A 351 22.94 30.56 -0.59
CA ALA A 351 22.07 31.62 -0.07
C ALA A 351 22.58 32.14 1.28
N ARG A 352 23.05 31.25 2.16
CA ARG A 352 23.64 31.61 3.45
C ARG A 352 24.82 32.55 3.27
N ARG A 353 25.81 32.18 2.45
CA ARG A 353 27.01 33.00 2.17
C ARG A 353 26.65 34.36 1.57
N ALA A 354 25.64 34.42 0.71
CA ALA A 354 25.14 35.68 0.16
C ALA A 354 24.55 36.59 1.26
N PHE A 355 23.79 36.03 2.22
CA PHE A 355 23.30 36.78 3.37
C PHE A 355 24.41 37.18 4.35
N GLU A 356 25.39 36.30 4.62
CA GLU A 356 26.57 36.60 5.46
C GLU A 356 27.31 37.82 4.91
N ALA A 357 27.64 37.80 3.61
CA ALA A 357 28.33 38.91 2.94
C ALA A 357 27.50 40.21 2.96
N SER A 358 26.19 40.11 2.75
CA SER A 358 25.30 41.29 2.80
C SER A 358 25.19 41.88 4.21
N ASN A 359 25.15 41.03 5.24
CA ASN A 359 25.06 41.46 6.63
C ASN A 359 26.39 42.04 7.11
N GLU A 360 27.52 41.44 6.74
CA GLU A 360 28.84 41.94 7.03
C GLU A 360 29.04 43.35 6.44
N ALA A 361 28.64 43.55 5.17
CA ALA A 361 28.68 44.86 4.53
C ALA A 361 27.80 45.93 5.21
N LYS A 362 26.70 45.54 5.87
CA LYS A 362 25.76 46.47 6.51
C LYS A 362 26.02 46.70 8.00
N THR A 363 26.51 45.68 8.71
CA THR A 363 26.53 45.64 10.18
C THR A 363 27.89 45.27 10.76
N GLY A 364 28.87 44.91 9.92
CA GLY A 364 30.19 44.42 10.35
C GLY A 364 30.17 43.03 10.99
N LYS A 365 29.02 42.36 11.04
CA LYS A 365 28.86 41.00 11.58
C LYS A 365 28.20 40.10 10.54
N GLY A 366 28.85 39.01 10.16
CA GLY A 366 28.34 38.00 9.22
C GLY A 366 27.29 37.05 9.81
N GLN A 367 26.58 37.41 10.89
CA GLN A 367 25.60 36.53 11.52
C GLN A 367 24.25 36.64 10.81
N LEU A 368 23.56 35.52 10.60
CA LEU A 368 22.20 35.50 10.03
C LEU A 368 21.12 35.67 11.09
N SER A 369 20.05 36.36 10.73
CA SER A 369 18.79 36.28 11.46
C SER A 369 18.06 34.96 11.19
N TYR A 370 17.14 34.56 12.07
CA TYR A 370 16.28 33.40 11.84
C TYR A 370 15.41 33.52 10.58
N SER A 371 15.01 34.74 10.20
CA SER A 371 14.29 34.98 8.93
C SER A 371 15.19 34.76 7.70
N GLN A 372 16.48 35.07 7.79
CA GLN A 372 17.44 34.77 6.73
C GLN A 372 17.76 33.28 6.65
N TYR A 373 17.82 32.57 7.78
CA TYR A 373 17.90 31.10 7.77
C TYR A 373 16.67 30.48 7.11
N TYR A 374 15.47 30.99 7.41
CA TYR A 374 14.25 30.57 6.74
C TYR A 374 14.33 30.82 5.23
N ALA A 375 14.73 32.03 4.81
CA ALA A 375 14.85 32.38 3.40
C ALA A 375 15.90 31.54 2.66
N ALA A 376 17.05 31.28 3.28
CA ALA A 376 18.09 30.41 2.72
C ALA A 376 17.60 28.95 2.60
N GLY A 377 16.89 28.45 3.61
CA GLY A 377 16.26 27.13 3.57
C GLY A 377 15.17 27.03 2.51
N ALA A 378 14.35 28.07 2.36
CA ALA A 378 13.32 28.12 1.33
C ALA A 378 13.93 28.12 -0.08
N PHE A 379 15.01 28.90 -0.29
CA PHE A 379 15.76 28.90 -1.55
C PHE A 379 16.32 27.52 -1.88
N ALA A 380 16.91 26.84 -0.89
CA ALA A 380 17.40 25.47 -1.04
C ALA A 380 16.31 24.49 -1.50
N GLY A 381 15.11 24.59 -0.90
CA GLY A 381 13.95 23.79 -1.28
C GLY A 381 13.47 24.05 -2.71
N ILE A 382 13.39 25.32 -3.09
CA ILE A 382 12.99 25.73 -4.45
C ILE A 382 14.03 25.23 -5.47
N ALA A 383 15.32 25.39 -5.20
CA ALA A 383 16.38 24.91 -6.08
C ALA A 383 16.30 23.39 -6.30
N ASN A 384 16.01 22.62 -5.24
CA ASN A 384 15.84 21.17 -5.32
C ASN A 384 14.56 20.74 -6.06
N THR A 385 13.52 21.59 -6.10
CA THR A 385 12.20 21.24 -6.66
C THR A 385 12.26 20.82 -8.13
N ALA A 386 13.16 21.39 -8.93
CA ALA A 386 13.32 21.00 -10.34
C ALA A 386 13.70 19.52 -10.49
N LEU A 387 14.51 19.00 -9.55
CA LEU A 387 14.92 17.59 -9.54
C LEU A 387 13.92 16.71 -8.77
N SER A 388 13.46 17.17 -7.60
CA SER A 388 12.61 16.36 -6.73
C SER A 388 11.19 16.20 -7.24
N SER A 389 10.61 17.22 -7.90
CA SER A 389 9.21 17.19 -8.38
C SER A 389 8.90 15.97 -9.29
N PRO A 390 9.65 15.70 -10.37
CA PRO A 390 9.40 14.54 -11.23
C PRO A 390 9.60 13.21 -10.47
N ILE A 391 10.66 13.12 -9.65
CA ILE A 391 10.99 11.92 -8.86
C ILE A 391 9.85 11.60 -7.89
N GLU A 392 9.36 12.60 -7.16
CA GLU A 392 8.26 12.46 -6.21
C GLU A 392 6.94 12.11 -6.90
N HIS A 393 6.62 12.78 -8.01
CA HIS A 393 5.38 12.51 -8.73
C HIS A 393 5.34 11.06 -9.24
N ILE A 394 6.41 10.58 -9.86
CA ILE A 394 6.53 9.19 -10.32
C ILE A 394 6.43 8.24 -9.13
N ARG A 395 7.12 8.54 -8.02
CA ARG A 395 7.06 7.73 -6.80
C ARG A 395 5.62 7.62 -6.29
N ILE A 396 4.91 8.73 -6.11
CA ILE A 396 3.54 8.74 -5.59
C ILE A 396 2.62 7.91 -6.50
N ARG A 397 2.71 8.07 -7.82
CA ARG A 397 1.94 7.26 -8.79
C ARG A 397 2.18 5.77 -8.62
N LEU A 398 3.45 5.37 -8.47
CA LEU A 398 3.80 3.96 -8.29
C LEU A 398 3.33 3.40 -6.95
N GLN A 399 3.19 4.22 -5.92
CA GLN A 399 2.73 3.85 -4.58
C GLN A 399 1.21 3.79 -4.45
N THR A 400 0.50 4.62 -5.21
CA THR A 400 -0.98 4.73 -5.19
C THR A 400 -1.67 3.89 -6.25
N GLN A 401 -0.95 3.40 -7.26
CA GLN A 401 -1.56 2.63 -8.34
C GLN A 401 -2.28 1.36 -7.81
N PRO A 402 -3.33 0.89 -8.50
CA PRO A 402 -3.99 -0.36 -8.19
C PRO A 402 -3.08 -1.59 -8.42
N HIS A 403 -3.50 -2.73 -7.88
CA HIS A 403 -2.73 -3.97 -7.86
C HIS A 403 -3.23 -5.01 -8.84
N GLY A 404 -2.40 -6.03 -9.02
CA GLY A 404 -2.69 -7.14 -9.92
C GLY A 404 -2.85 -6.63 -11.33
N ALA A 405 -3.96 -7.00 -11.95
CA ALA A 405 -4.20 -6.74 -13.35
C ALA A 405 -4.59 -5.27 -13.65
N ASN A 406 -5.00 -4.50 -12.64
CA ASN A 406 -5.30 -3.06 -12.74
C ASN A 406 -4.07 -2.16 -12.56
N ARG A 407 -2.87 -2.74 -12.67
CA ARG A 407 -1.61 -2.01 -12.52
C ARG A 407 -1.41 -1.03 -13.67
N LEU A 408 -1.42 0.25 -13.35
CA LEU A 408 -1.27 1.33 -14.34
C LEU A 408 0.17 1.44 -14.90
N TYR A 409 1.18 1.10 -14.11
CA TYR A 409 2.59 1.34 -14.46
C TYR A 409 3.47 0.13 -14.18
N ALA A 410 4.15 -0.39 -15.21
CA ALA A 410 5.11 -1.49 -15.08
C ALA A 410 6.38 -1.10 -14.29
N GLY A 411 6.67 0.20 -14.20
CA GLY A 411 7.80 0.73 -13.44
C GLY A 411 7.96 2.25 -13.64
N PRO A 412 9.03 2.85 -13.08
CA PRO A 412 9.27 4.30 -13.16
C PRO A 412 9.34 4.83 -14.60
N ILE A 413 10.03 4.12 -15.49
CA ILE A 413 10.21 4.54 -16.89
C ILE A 413 8.90 4.46 -17.67
N ASP A 414 8.12 3.39 -17.48
CA ASP A 414 6.78 3.28 -18.09
C ASP A 414 5.83 4.38 -17.56
N CYS A 415 5.95 4.74 -16.28
CA CYS A 415 5.22 5.87 -15.71
C CYS A 415 5.59 7.19 -16.40
N VAL A 416 6.88 7.51 -16.55
CA VAL A 416 7.33 8.71 -17.26
C VAL A 416 6.82 8.76 -18.69
N ARG A 417 6.92 7.63 -19.42
CA ARG A 417 6.45 7.53 -20.81
C ARG A 417 4.95 7.82 -20.91
N LYS A 418 4.13 7.17 -20.08
CA LYS A 418 2.67 7.36 -20.05
C LYS A 418 2.28 8.78 -19.65
N LEU A 419 2.94 9.37 -18.65
CA LEU A 419 2.70 10.75 -18.24
C LEU A 419 3.02 11.75 -19.35
N THR A 420 4.14 11.54 -20.04
CA THR A 420 4.57 12.40 -21.15
C THR A 420 3.63 12.27 -22.35
N ALA A 421 3.13 11.08 -22.63
CA ALA A 421 2.17 10.84 -23.71
C ALA A 421 0.82 11.58 -23.50
N HIS A 422 0.40 11.80 -22.24
CA HIS A 422 -0.89 12.46 -21.95
C HIS A 422 -0.86 14.00 -22.05
N GLN A 423 0.14 14.66 -21.46
CA GLN A 423 0.20 16.14 -21.35
C GLN A 423 1.61 16.71 -21.56
N GLY A 424 2.51 15.94 -22.19
CA GLY A 424 3.91 16.32 -22.35
C GLY A 424 4.67 16.32 -21.01
N ILE A 425 5.91 16.79 -21.06
CA ILE A 425 6.82 16.78 -19.90
C ILE A 425 6.33 17.77 -18.82
N LEU A 426 6.02 19.00 -19.21
CA LEU A 426 5.63 20.05 -18.24
C LEU A 426 4.24 19.84 -17.64
N GLY A 427 3.25 19.43 -18.45
CA GLY A 427 1.88 19.18 -17.98
C GLY A 427 1.70 17.82 -17.32
N GLY A 428 2.40 16.79 -17.82
CA GLY A 428 2.33 15.43 -17.30
C GLY A 428 3.28 15.20 -16.14
N VAL A 429 4.59 15.18 -16.41
CA VAL A 429 5.61 14.79 -15.42
C VAL A 429 5.73 15.80 -14.28
N TYR A 430 5.66 17.11 -14.58
CA TYR A 430 5.75 18.19 -13.59
C TYR A 430 4.41 18.63 -13.00
N ARG A 431 3.36 17.80 -13.10
CA ARG A 431 2.08 18.09 -12.48
C ARG A 431 2.21 18.24 -10.96
N GLY A 432 1.58 19.28 -10.41
CA GLY A 432 1.63 19.58 -8.97
C GLY A 432 2.84 20.39 -8.53
N THR A 433 3.77 20.73 -9.43
CA THR A 433 5.01 21.46 -9.10
C THR A 433 4.77 22.79 -8.36
N ALA A 434 3.68 23.51 -8.65
CA ALA A 434 3.35 24.74 -7.92
C ALA A 434 3.12 24.48 -6.41
N VAL A 435 2.47 23.37 -6.06
CA VAL A 435 2.27 22.96 -4.65
C VAL A 435 3.58 22.45 -4.07
N THR A 436 4.37 21.73 -4.87
CA THR A 436 5.70 21.27 -4.48
C THR A 436 6.59 22.44 -4.10
N PHE A 437 6.65 23.52 -4.89
CA PHE A 437 7.41 24.72 -4.54
C PHE A 437 7.02 25.30 -3.17
N MET A 438 5.72 25.45 -2.91
CA MET A 438 5.25 25.96 -1.61
C MET A 438 5.59 25.00 -0.47
N ARG A 439 5.42 23.70 -0.70
CA ARG A 439 5.77 22.67 0.27
C ARG A 439 7.25 22.69 0.59
N GLU A 440 8.13 22.65 -0.42
CA GLU A 440 9.59 22.61 -0.23
C GLU A 440 10.11 23.88 0.43
N ALA A 441 9.60 25.06 0.02
CA ALA A 441 9.97 26.33 0.61
C ALA A 441 9.63 26.39 2.11
N GLN A 442 8.39 26.02 2.46
CA GLN A 442 7.92 25.99 3.86
C GLN A 442 8.67 24.94 4.67
N ALA A 443 8.82 23.72 4.12
CA ALA A 443 9.46 22.58 4.76
C ALA A 443 10.90 22.92 5.16
N TYR A 444 11.73 23.31 4.19
CA TYR A 444 13.14 23.54 4.45
C TYR A 444 13.44 24.88 5.10
N GLY A 445 12.62 25.91 4.87
CA GLY A 445 12.69 27.14 5.65
C GLY A 445 12.50 26.86 7.14
N CYS A 446 11.47 26.10 7.51
CA CYS A 446 11.24 25.69 8.89
C CYS A 446 12.33 24.75 9.43
N TRP A 447 12.78 23.78 8.63
CA TRP A 447 13.82 22.83 9.05
C TRP A 447 15.13 23.51 9.43
N PHE A 448 15.71 24.31 8.52
CA PHE A 448 16.97 25.01 8.79
C PHE A 448 16.82 26.01 9.92
N THR A 449 15.70 26.75 9.99
CA THR A 449 15.47 27.71 11.08
C THR A 449 15.35 27.03 12.43
N ALA A 450 14.59 25.94 12.52
CA ALA A 450 14.43 25.18 13.76
C ALA A 450 15.74 24.55 14.20
N PHE A 451 16.51 23.96 13.27
CA PHE A 451 17.82 23.39 13.55
C PHE A 451 18.79 24.45 14.09
N GLU A 452 18.92 25.58 13.40
CA GLU A 452 19.81 26.68 13.79
C GLU A 452 19.39 27.31 15.12
N TYR A 453 18.08 27.48 15.35
CA TYR A 453 17.56 27.96 16.64
C TYR A 453 17.93 27.02 17.79
N MET A 454 17.72 25.71 17.63
CA MET A 454 18.05 24.73 18.67
C MET A 454 19.56 24.67 18.95
N MET A 455 20.39 24.69 17.91
CA MET A 455 21.85 24.71 18.04
C MET A 455 22.33 25.97 18.77
N ASN A 456 21.85 27.15 18.38
CA ASN A 456 22.24 28.42 18.99
C ASN A 456 21.71 28.55 20.43
N ALA A 457 20.50 28.05 20.70
CA ALA A 457 19.92 28.05 22.04
C ALA A 457 20.69 27.13 22.99
N ASP A 458 21.15 25.96 22.54
CA ASP A 458 21.97 25.05 23.37
C ASP A 458 23.37 25.63 23.63
N ALA A 459 24.01 26.20 22.60
CA ALA A 459 25.30 26.89 22.75
C ALA A 459 25.20 28.03 23.79
N ALA A 460 24.18 28.89 23.66
CA ALA A 460 23.96 30.00 24.58
C ALA A 460 23.61 29.55 26.00
N ARG A 461 22.76 28.52 26.16
CA ARG A 461 22.35 28.01 27.48
C ARG A 461 23.50 27.37 28.26
N ASN A 462 24.41 26.70 27.57
CA ASN A 462 25.55 26.03 28.20
C ASN A 462 26.83 26.88 28.16
N ASN A 463 26.79 28.06 27.53
CA ASN A 463 27.95 28.93 27.30
C ASN A 463 29.14 28.19 26.66
N ILE A 464 28.84 27.37 25.65
CA ILE A 464 29.80 26.59 24.86
C ILE A 464 29.80 27.07 23.42
N ASP A 465 30.90 26.82 22.72
CA ASP A 465 30.93 27.05 21.28
C ASP A 465 30.07 26.01 20.54
N ARG A 466 29.52 26.42 19.40
CA ARG A 466 28.66 25.54 18.58
C ARG A 466 29.36 24.27 18.14
N SER A 467 30.68 24.31 17.94
CA SER A 467 31.52 23.16 17.58
C SER A 467 31.66 22.14 18.72
N GLU A 468 31.39 22.53 19.96
CA GLU A 468 31.49 21.68 21.14
C GLU A 468 30.19 20.92 21.44
N ILE A 469 29.12 21.20 20.70
CA ILE A 469 27.85 20.46 20.82
C ILE A 469 28.08 19.01 20.37
N SER A 470 27.86 18.08 21.30
CA SER A 470 28.04 16.64 21.05
C SER A 470 27.25 16.16 19.81
N THR A 471 27.83 15.24 19.03
CA THR A 471 27.22 14.67 17.82
C THR A 471 25.81 14.11 18.05
N LEU A 472 25.56 13.50 19.22
CA LEU A 472 24.24 12.98 19.59
C LEU A 472 23.19 14.09 19.72
N LYS A 473 23.55 15.24 20.31
CA LYS A 473 22.66 16.41 20.37
C LYS A 473 22.40 16.99 18.99
N VAL A 474 23.44 17.10 18.15
CA VAL A 474 23.28 17.57 16.76
C VAL A 474 22.30 16.68 15.99
N ALA A 475 22.43 15.35 16.12
CA ALA A 475 21.51 14.39 15.53
C ALA A 475 20.08 14.54 16.09
N ALA A 476 19.93 14.72 17.40
CA ALA A 476 18.64 14.93 18.03
C ALA A 476 17.95 16.22 17.55
N TYR A 477 18.69 17.34 17.46
CA TYR A 477 18.17 18.60 16.92
C TYR A 477 17.84 18.50 15.43
N GLY A 478 18.62 17.74 14.65
CA GLY A 478 18.30 17.42 13.26
C GLY A 478 16.97 16.65 13.14
N GLY A 479 16.75 15.66 14.00
CA GLY A 479 15.50 14.89 14.08
C GLY A 479 14.30 15.74 14.48
N LEU A 480 14.41 16.53 15.55
CA LEU A 480 13.36 17.45 16.00
C LEU A 480 13.03 18.51 14.95
N ALA A 481 14.04 19.05 14.26
CA ALA A 481 13.81 19.97 13.16
C ALA A 481 13.04 19.28 12.02
N GLY A 482 13.28 17.98 11.79
CA GLY A 482 12.52 17.15 10.86
C GLY A 482 11.03 17.04 11.22
N GLU A 483 10.70 16.95 12.51
CA GLU A 483 9.30 16.97 12.96
C GLU A 483 8.65 18.33 12.71
N VAL A 484 9.36 19.42 13.00
CA VAL A 484 8.89 20.78 12.72
C VAL A 484 8.65 20.99 11.23
N LEU A 485 9.53 20.46 10.37
CA LEU A 485 9.35 20.45 8.93
C LEU A 485 8.05 19.77 8.53
N TRP A 486 7.77 18.58 9.06
CA TRP A 486 6.56 17.87 8.71
C TRP A 486 5.33 18.61 9.19
N ILE A 487 5.28 19.02 10.45
CA ILE A 487 4.13 19.73 11.04
C ILE A 487 3.85 21.03 10.27
N SER A 488 4.87 21.80 9.90
CA SER A 488 4.66 23.09 9.22
C SER A 488 4.25 22.96 7.76
N SER A 489 4.68 21.90 7.07
CA SER A 489 4.45 21.72 5.62
C SER A 489 3.39 20.69 5.27
N TYR A 490 2.84 19.98 6.27
CA TYR A 490 1.93 18.85 6.07
C TYR A 490 0.69 19.18 5.22
N PRO A 491 -0.01 20.33 5.42
CA PRO A 491 -1.18 20.65 4.59
C PRO A 491 -0.85 20.76 3.10
N PHE A 492 0.32 21.31 2.76
CA PHE A 492 0.78 21.38 1.37
C PHE A 492 1.16 19.99 0.84
N ASP A 493 1.72 19.14 1.69
CA ASP A 493 2.05 17.77 1.33
C ASP A 493 0.80 16.94 0.99
N VAL A 494 -0.29 17.06 1.75
CA VAL A 494 -1.56 16.40 1.41
C VAL A 494 -2.10 16.87 0.05
N ILE A 495 -2.10 18.18 -0.19
CA ILE A 495 -2.59 18.74 -1.47
C ILE A 495 -1.69 18.32 -2.63
N LYS A 496 -0.37 18.29 -2.43
CA LYS A 496 0.60 17.78 -3.41
C LYS A 496 0.29 16.32 -3.75
N SER A 497 0.16 15.46 -2.75
CA SER A 497 -0.14 14.03 -2.93
C SER A 497 -1.44 13.82 -3.69
N LYS A 498 -2.53 14.49 -3.30
CA LYS A 498 -3.84 14.39 -3.98
C LYS A 498 -3.75 14.84 -5.43
N MET A 499 -3.06 15.94 -5.73
CA MET A 499 -2.89 16.44 -7.09
C MET A 499 -2.00 15.55 -7.96
N GLN A 500 -0.93 14.99 -7.38
CA GLN A 500 0.00 14.11 -8.09
C GLN A 500 -0.56 12.69 -8.27
N SER A 501 -1.51 12.24 -7.45
CA SER A 501 -2.20 10.96 -7.65
C SER A 501 -3.44 11.03 -8.54
N ASP A 502 -3.98 12.23 -8.78
CA ASP A 502 -5.26 12.43 -9.50
C ASP A 502 -5.22 11.97 -10.97
N ALA A 503 -6.35 11.56 -11.53
CA ALA A 503 -6.43 11.08 -12.91
C ALA A 503 -6.19 12.22 -13.93
N PHE A 504 -5.97 11.85 -15.20
CA PHE A 504 -5.81 12.79 -16.31
C PHE A 504 -7.08 12.88 -17.16
N GLY A 505 -7.20 13.96 -17.95
CA GLY A 505 -8.30 14.11 -18.90
C GLY A 505 -9.65 14.31 -18.21
N LYS A 506 -10.69 13.61 -18.68
CA LYS A 506 -12.07 13.78 -18.20
C LYS A 506 -12.27 13.35 -16.75
N GLU A 507 -11.41 12.47 -16.24
CA GLU A 507 -11.46 11.97 -14.86
C GLU A 507 -10.68 12.83 -13.86
N GLN A 508 -10.04 13.91 -14.33
CA GLN A 508 -9.30 14.83 -13.48
C GLN A 508 -10.22 15.50 -12.44
N LYS A 509 -9.95 15.24 -11.16
CA LYS A 509 -10.72 15.82 -10.05
C LYS A 509 -10.27 17.22 -9.68
N TYR A 510 -8.98 17.53 -9.83
CA TYR A 510 -8.40 18.79 -9.36
C TYR A 510 -7.76 19.59 -10.49
N LYS A 511 -8.31 20.78 -10.78
CA LYS A 511 -7.81 21.66 -11.85
C LYS A 511 -6.60 22.49 -11.42
N SER A 512 -6.54 22.87 -10.14
CA SER A 512 -5.47 23.71 -9.58
C SER A 512 -5.27 23.41 -8.10
N MET A 513 -4.18 23.94 -7.54
CA MET A 513 -3.92 23.87 -6.09
C MET A 513 -5.08 24.44 -5.28
N ARG A 514 -5.61 25.60 -5.67
CA ARG A 514 -6.72 26.26 -4.96
C ARG A 514 -8.00 25.43 -5.02
N ASP A 515 -8.28 24.81 -6.17
CA ASP A 515 -9.41 23.91 -6.35
C ASP A 515 -9.27 22.65 -5.48
N CYS A 516 -8.08 22.05 -5.42
CA CYS A 516 -7.80 20.91 -4.56
C CYS A 516 -7.97 21.25 -3.07
N PHE A 517 -7.47 22.42 -2.66
CA PHE A 517 -7.63 22.92 -1.29
C PHE A 517 -9.11 23.12 -0.93
N ALA A 518 -9.86 23.83 -1.78
CA ALA A 518 -11.28 24.09 -1.54
C ALA A 518 -12.11 22.80 -1.49
N LYS A 519 -11.87 21.86 -2.40
CA LYS A 519 -12.55 20.55 -2.43
C LYS A 519 -12.21 19.70 -1.22
N THR A 520 -10.94 19.69 -0.79
CA THR A 520 -10.52 18.98 0.43
C THR A 520 -11.20 19.56 1.66
N TYR A 521 -11.21 20.90 1.81
CA TYR A 521 -11.89 21.53 2.93
C TYR A 521 -13.40 21.27 2.94
N ARG A 522 -14.07 21.32 1.78
CA ARG A 522 -15.52 21.05 1.67
C ARG A 522 -15.88 19.59 1.93
N GLY A 523 -15.04 18.64 1.51
CA GLY A 523 -15.33 17.20 1.62
C GLY A 523 -14.87 16.57 2.93
N GLU A 524 -13.72 16.99 3.47
CA GLU A 524 -13.04 16.35 4.61
C GLU A 524 -12.81 17.31 5.79
N GLY A 525 -13.18 18.59 5.66
CA GLY A 525 -12.95 19.60 6.67
C GLY A 525 -11.46 19.86 6.94
N LEU A 526 -11.15 20.40 8.13
CA LEU A 526 -9.77 20.64 8.56
C LEU A 526 -8.99 19.34 8.77
N GLY A 527 -9.66 18.25 9.16
CA GLY A 527 -9.03 16.94 9.37
C GLY A 527 -8.42 16.35 8.10
N GLY A 528 -8.98 16.65 6.93
CA GLY A 528 -8.46 16.18 5.64
C GLY A 528 -7.01 16.59 5.37
N PHE A 529 -6.59 17.77 5.83
CA PHE A 529 -5.21 18.28 5.65
C PHE A 529 -4.18 17.61 6.56
N TRP A 530 -4.61 16.83 7.54
CA TRP A 530 -3.75 16.15 8.52
C TRP A 530 -3.84 14.63 8.41
N ARG A 531 -4.57 14.12 7.43
CA ARG A 531 -4.72 12.68 7.19
C ARG A 531 -3.35 12.05 6.86
N GLY A 532 -2.97 11.02 7.62
CA GLY A 532 -1.68 10.33 7.48
C GLY A 532 -0.50 10.94 8.26
N ILE A 533 -0.71 11.98 9.08
CA ILE A 533 0.40 12.60 9.83
C ILE A 533 1.04 11.62 10.83
N GLY A 534 0.25 10.75 11.47
CA GLY A 534 0.74 9.76 12.43
C GLY A 534 1.88 8.89 11.89
N PRO A 535 1.68 8.15 10.77
CA PRO A 535 2.75 7.42 10.10
C PRO A 535 3.96 8.28 9.74
N THR A 536 3.73 9.54 9.37
CA THR A 536 4.80 10.48 8.96
C THR A 536 5.70 10.88 10.12
N LEU A 537 5.13 11.19 11.30
CA LEU A 537 5.92 11.52 12.49
C LEU A 537 6.57 10.26 13.07
N LEU A 538 5.85 9.13 13.10
CA LEU A 538 6.38 7.86 13.59
C LEU A 538 7.60 7.38 12.78
N ARG A 539 7.66 7.71 11.49
CA ARG A 539 8.79 7.41 10.60
C ARG A 539 10.11 8.02 11.08
N ALA A 540 10.09 9.22 11.64
CA ALA A 540 11.30 10.01 11.83
C ALA A 540 12.31 9.32 12.75
N MET A 541 11.88 8.82 13.91
CA MET A 541 12.77 8.18 14.88
C MET A 541 13.42 6.89 14.36
N PRO A 542 12.69 5.89 13.81
CA PRO A 542 13.30 4.70 13.23
C PRO A 542 14.26 5.00 12.09
N VAL A 543 13.90 5.95 11.22
CA VAL A 543 14.74 6.34 10.08
C VAL A 543 16.03 6.99 10.54
N SER A 544 15.95 8.00 11.41
CA SER A 544 17.14 8.70 11.93
C SER A 544 18.07 7.75 12.69
N ALA A 545 17.52 6.90 13.56
CA ALA A 545 18.31 5.93 14.31
C ALA A 545 19.00 4.91 13.39
N GLY A 546 18.27 4.38 12.41
CA GLY A 546 18.84 3.41 11.47
C GLY A 546 19.86 4.01 10.53
N THR A 547 19.65 5.23 10.01
CA THR A 547 20.67 5.93 9.22
C THR A 547 21.96 6.10 10.01
N PHE A 548 21.87 6.56 11.26
CA PHE A 548 23.04 6.75 12.11
C PHE A 548 23.77 5.43 12.37
N ALA A 549 23.02 4.39 12.77
CA ALA A 549 23.59 3.06 13.00
C ALA A 549 24.27 2.50 11.73
N THR A 550 23.64 2.68 10.57
CA THR A 550 24.23 2.25 9.29
C THR A 550 25.50 3.00 8.95
N VAL A 551 25.53 4.32 9.11
CA VAL A 551 26.74 5.12 8.86
C VAL A 551 27.85 4.70 9.81
N GLU A 552 27.57 4.56 11.10
CA GLU A 552 28.55 4.15 12.11
C GLU A 552 29.13 2.77 11.84
N VAL A 553 28.27 1.79 11.55
CA VAL A 553 28.71 0.42 11.19
C VAL A 553 29.51 0.43 9.89
N THR A 554 29.07 1.18 8.88
CA THR A 554 29.79 1.26 7.60
C THR A 554 31.17 1.86 7.80
N MET A 555 31.27 2.97 8.54
CA MET A 555 32.56 3.60 8.87
C MET A 555 33.48 2.64 9.62
N ARG A 556 32.96 1.83 10.56
CA ARG A 556 33.75 0.81 11.27
C ARG A 556 34.24 -0.33 10.37
N LEU A 557 33.48 -0.69 9.33
CA LEU A 557 33.83 -1.77 8.41
C LEU A 557 34.85 -1.35 7.35
N ILE A 558 34.89 -0.06 6.99
CA ILE A 558 35.80 0.50 5.97
C ILE A 558 37.02 1.21 6.56
N SER A 559 37.05 1.40 7.89
CA SER A 559 38.23 1.88 8.64
C SER A 559 39.19 0.73 8.85
#